data_AF-A0A538S4G0-F1
#
_entry.id   AF-A0A538S4G0-F1
#
_cell.length_a   1.000
_cell.length_b   1.000
_cell.length_c   1.000
_cell.angle_alpha   90.00
_cell.angle_beta   90.00
_cell.angle_gamma   90.00
#
_symmetry.space_group_name_H-M   'P 1'
#
loop_
_entity.id
_entity.type
_entity.pdbx_description
1 polymer ?
#
loop_
_entity_poly.entity_id
_entity_poly.type
_entity_poly.pdbx_seq_one_letter_code
_entity_poly.pdbx_strand_id
1 'polypeptide(L)'
;MTLPTRNEKDYLEIKGTWTGFSILAQKRHADELEPLFAQRGLPCRRQAGTRPGEEALRFDSSIDRAKVSELLQGYKEVKGS
;
A
#
# COMPACT_ATOMS: atom_id res chain seq x y z
N MET A 1 -7.70 -22.41 -2.35
CA MET A 1 -6.90 -22.27 -1.12
C MET A 1 -7.23 -20.94 -0.49
N THR A 2 -8.06 -20.95 0.55
CA THR A 2 -8.59 -19.75 1.22
C THR A 2 -7.74 -19.50 2.47
N LEU A 3 -6.96 -18.42 2.48
CA LEU A 3 -6.17 -18.02 3.65
C LEU A 3 -7.02 -17.14 4.59
N PRO A 4 -7.01 -17.39 5.92
CA PRO A 4 -7.94 -16.77 6.86
C PRO A 4 -7.59 -15.32 7.25
N THR A 5 -8.64 -14.48 7.26
CA THR A 5 -8.95 -13.38 8.20
C THR A 5 -7.78 -12.53 8.71
N ARG A 6 -7.09 -11.83 7.81
CA ARG A 6 -6.82 -10.42 8.10
C ARG A 6 -7.95 -9.68 7.38
N ASN A 7 -8.78 -8.93 8.10
CA ASN A 7 -9.89 -8.19 7.49
C ASN A 7 -9.41 -7.60 6.17
N GLU A 8 -10.16 -7.79 5.08
CA GLU A 8 -9.87 -7.11 3.80
C GLU A 8 -9.65 -5.59 4.00
N LYS A 9 -10.19 -5.05 5.10
CA LYS A 9 -9.99 -3.69 5.59
C LYS A 9 -8.53 -3.31 5.89
N ASP A 10 -7.68 -4.24 6.36
CA ASP A 10 -6.26 -4.01 6.71
C ASP A 10 -5.37 -3.89 5.47
N TYR A 11 -5.85 -4.40 4.35
CA TYR A 11 -5.24 -4.18 3.05
C TYR A 11 -5.60 -2.78 2.56
N LEU A 12 -4.60 -2.08 2.01
CA LEU A 12 -4.70 -0.68 1.62
C LEU A 12 -4.93 0.24 2.83
N GLU A 13 -4.31 -0.06 3.97
CA GLU A 13 -4.20 0.85 5.12
C GLU A 13 -2.78 1.41 5.25
N ILE A 14 -2.70 2.70 5.56
CA ILE A 14 -1.45 3.37 5.88
C ILE A 14 -1.13 3.12 7.36
N LYS A 15 -0.10 2.30 7.60
CA LYS A 15 0.49 2.09 8.92
C LYS A 15 1.65 3.05 9.12
N GLY A 16 1.49 3.97 10.05
CA GLY A 16 2.58 4.83 10.51
C GLY A 16 3.67 3.99 11.17
N THR A 17 4.91 4.23 10.78
CA THR A 17 6.10 3.66 11.40
C THR A 17 6.96 4.79 11.93
N TRP A 18 7.84 4.52 12.89
CA TRP A 18 8.70 5.57 13.46
C TRP A 18 9.54 6.32 12.41
N THR A 19 9.85 5.67 11.29
CA THR A 19 10.67 6.21 10.19
C THR A 19 9.86 6.66 8.96
N GLY A 20 8.53 6.78 9.05
CA GLY A 20 7.69 7.10 7.91
C GLY A 20 6.35 6.37 7.94
N PHE A 21 5.95 5.77 6.83
CA PHE A 21 4.72 5.00 6.79
C PHE A 21 4.78 3.88 5.76
N SER A 22 3.90 2.90 5.91
CA SER A 22 3.84 1.75 5.03
C SER A 22 2.41 1.37 4.72
N ILE A 23 2.18 0.87 3.51
CA ILE A 23 0.88 0.37 3.08
C ILE A 23 0.99 -1.12 2.91
N LEU A 24 0.18 -1.87 3.67
CA LEU A 24 0.01 -3.29 3.41
C LEU A 24 -0.94 -3.46 2.24
N ALA A 25 -0.52 -4.17 1.20
CA ALA A 25 -1.32 -4.45 0.02
C ALA A 25 -1.12 -5.92 -0.36
N GLN A 26 -2.09 -6.50 -1.06
CA GLN A 26 -1.83 -7.78 -1.72
C GLN A 26 -0.86 -7.56 -2.87
N LYS A 27 -0.08 -8.57 -3.23
CA LYS A 27 0.88 -8.53 -4.34
C LYS A 27 0.27 -7.93 -5.62
N ARG A 28 -0.96 -8.31 -5.96
CA ARG A 28 -1.69 -7.76 -7.12
C ARG A 28 -1.85 -6.23 -7.05
N HIS A 29 -2.20 -5.70 -5.87
CA HIS A 29 -2.43 -4.28 -5.67
C HIS A 29 -1.10 -3.53 -5.54
N ALA A 30 -0.10 -4.13 -4.90
CA ALA A 30 1.22 -3.54 -4.78
C ALA A 30 1.90 -3.36 -6.15
N ASP A 31 1.72 -4.32 -7.06
CA ASP A 31 2.23 -4.26 -8.43
C ASP A 31 1.55 -3.16 -9.27
N GLU A 32 0.28 -2.86 -8.99
CA GLU A 32 -0.43 -1.72 -9.62
C GLU A 32 -0.11 -0.37 -8.95
N LEU A 33 0.03 -0.37 -7.62
CA LEU A 33 0.23 0.84 -6.82
C LEU A 33 1.66 1.37 -6.91
N GLU A 34 2.67 0.51 -6.93
CA GLU A 34 4.08 0.92 -7.08
C GLU A 34 4.29 1.88 -8.28
N PRO A 35 3.88 1.52 -9.52
CA PRO A 35 4.03 2.41 -10.66
C PRO A 35 3.11 3.64 -10.58
N LEU A 36 1.92 3.54 -9.97
CA LEU A 36 1.04 4.70 -9.75
C LEU A 36 1.68 5.74 -8.82
N PHE A 37 2.29 5.29 -7.73
CA PHE A 37 3.02 6.16 -6.82
C PHE A 37 4.27 6.74 -7.48
N ALA A 38 5.03 5.94 -8.21
CA ALA A 38 6.20 6.41 -8.97
C ALA A 38 5.83 7.50 -10.00
N GLN A 39 4.75 7.32 -10.76
CA GLN A 39 4.25 8.32 -11.72
C GLN A 39 3.88 9.66 -11.08
N ARG A 40 3.46 9.63 -9.81
CA ARG A 40 3.08 10.82 -9.03
C ARG A 40 4.24 11.43 -8.26
N GLY A 41 5.46 10.91 -8.44
CA GLY A 41 6.66 11.39 -7.74
C GLY A 41 6.74 10.94 -6.28
N LEU A 42 6.09 9.82 -5.94
CA LEU A 42 6.06 9.24 -4.60
C LEU A 42 6.83 7.92 -4.62
N PRO A 43 8.18 7.93 -4.57
CA PRO A 43 8.95 6.70 -4.58
C PRO A 43 8.66 5.87 -3.33
N CYS A 44 8.23 4.63 -3.54
CA CYS A 44 8.01 3.65 -2.49
C CYS A 44 8.94 2.45 -2.66
N ARG A 45 9.27 1.78 -1.55
CA ARG A 45 9.98 0.51 -1.57
C ARG A 45 9.01 -0.62 -1.27
N ARG A 46 8.88 -1.57 -2.21
CA ARG A 46 8.19 -2.83 -1.92
C ARG A 46 9.03 -3.71 -1.02
N GLN A 47 8.36 -4.33 -0.06
CA GLN A 47 8.93 -5.32 0.82
C GLN A 47 7.95 -6.46 0.97
N ALA A 48 8.42 -7.70 0.93
CA ALA A 48 7.56 -8.86 1.18
C ALA A 48 6.89 -8.72 2.56
N GLY A 49 5.57 -8.94 2.59
CA GLY A 49 4.79 -8.98 3.81
C GLY A 49 5.06 -10.25 4.62
N THR A 50 4.38 -10.38 5.75
CA THR A 50 4.52 -11.54 6.65
C THR A 50 3.97 -12.82 6.03
N ARG A 51 3.00 -12.73 5.10
CA ARG A 51 2.41 -13.90 4.43
C ARG A 51 2.74 -13.91 2.93
N PRO A 52 2.79 -15.09 2.31
CA PRO A 52 2.94 -15.22 0.86
C PRO A 52 1.79 -14.53 0.12
N GLY A 53 2.12 -13.64 -0.82
CA GLY A 53 1.15 -12.84 -1.56
C GLY A 53 0.77 -11.51 -0.91
N GLU A 54 1.33 -11.18 0.27
CA GLU A 54 1.28 -9.84 0.86
C GLU A 54 2.55 -9.07 0.51
N GLU A 55 2.40 -7.78 0.19
CA GLU A 55 3.51 -6.85 0.02
C GLU A 55 3.25 -5.57 0.83
N ALA A 56 4.31 -5.01 1.38
CA ALA A 56 4.30 -3.76 2.10
C ALA A 56 5.03 -2.70 1.26
N LEU A 57 4.31 -1.66 0.86
CA LEU A 57 4.88 -0.48 0.22
C LEU A 57 5.34 0.49 1.31
N ARG A 58 6.64 0.60 1.53
CA ARG A 58 7.22 1.53 2.50
C ARG A 58 7.54 2.87 1.85
N PHE A 59 7.15 3.93 2.53
CA PHE A 59 7.40 5.31 2.19
C PHE A 59 8.25 5.95 3.28
N ASP A 60 9.19 6.77 2.85
CA ASP A 60 10.01 7.57 3.75
C ASP A 60 9.15 8.65 4.42
N SER A 61 9.55 9.14 5.59
CA SER A 61 8.88 10.25 6.27
C SER A 61 8.92 11.55 5.46
N SER A 62 9.86 11.67 4.52
CA SER A 62 9.96 12.79 3.58
C SER A 62 8.82 12.82 2.54
N ILE A 63 8.09 11.70 2.37
CA ILE A 63 7.01 11.60 1.40
C ILE A 63 5.73 12.20 1.98
N ASP A 64 5.02 12.94 1.13
CA ASP A 64 3.74 13.54 1.50
C ASP A 64 2.67 12.46 1.71
N ARG A 65 2.38 12.18 2.99
CA ARG A 65 1.39 11.19 3.40
C ARG A 65 -0.01 11.54 2.88
N ALA A 66 -0.36 12.83 2.76
CA ALA A 66 -1.67 13.23 2.28
C ALA A 66 -1.85 12.85 0.81
N LYS A 67 -0.84 13.09 -0.05
CA LYS A 67 -0.86 12.65 -1.45
C LYS A 67 -0.98 11.13 -1.59
N VAL A 68 -0.24 10.38 -0.77
CA VAL A 68 -0.32 8.92 -0.78
C VAL A 68 -1.71 8.44 -0.34
N SER A 69 -2.28 9.06 0.69
CA SER A 69 -3.62 8.75 1.17
C SER A 69 -4.69 9.04 0.12
N GLU A 70 -4.60 10.16 -0.56
CA GLU A 70 -5.53 10.56 -1.63
C GLU A 70 -5.49 9.56 -2.80
N LEU A 71 -4.28 9.19 -3.25
CA LEU A 71 -4.11 8.18 -4.31
C LEU A 71 -4.60 6.81 -3.89
N LEU A 72 -4.31 6.40 -2.65
CA LEU A 72 -4.77 5.13 -2.13
C LEU A 72 -6.29 5.08 -2.02
N GLN A 73 -6.92 6.18 -1.59
CA GLN A 73 -8.36 6.31 -1.52
C GLN A 73 -8.99 6.25 -2.92
N GLY A 74 -8.47 7.01 -3.88
CA GLY A 74 -8.94 6.95 -5.27
C GLY A 74 -8.78 5.56 -5.89
N TYR A 75 -7.68 4.86 -5.60
CA TYR A 75 -7.49 3.46 -6.02
C TYR A 75 -8.53 2.53 -5.38
N LYS A 76 -8.84 2.70 -4.09
CA LYS A 76 -9.89 1.94 -3.38
C LYS A 76 -11.27 2.21 -3.99
N GLU A 77 -11.58 3.42 -4.42
CA GLU A 77 -12.85 3.73 -5.08
C GLU A 77 -12.96 3.11 -6.48
N VAL A 78 -11.86 3.08 -7.24
CA VAL A 78 -11.84 2.52 -8.61
C VAL A 78 -11.84 0.99 -8.61
N LYS A 79 -11.15 0.35 -7.65
CA LYS A 79 -10.98 -1.13 -7.60
C LYS A 79 -11.83 -1.83 -6.55
N GLY A 80 -12.41 -1.09 -5.61
CA GLY A 80 -13.25 -1.60 -4.52
C GLY A 80 -14.74 -1.62 -4.85
N SER A 81 -15.12 -1.60 -6.12
CA SER A 81 -16.50 -1.75 -6.58
C SER A 81 -16.75 -3.11 -7.23
#